data_AF-E5Y1Y0-F1
#
_entry.id   AF-E5Y1Y0-F1
#
_cell.length_a   1.000
_cell.length_b   1.000
_cell.length_c   1.000
_cell.angle_alpha   90.00
_cell.angle_beta   90.00
_cell.angle_gamma   90.00
#
_symmetry.space_group_name_H-M   'P 1'
#
loop_
_entity.id
_entity.type
_entity.pdbx_description
1 polymer ?
#
loop_
_entity_poly.entity_id
_entity_poly.type
_entity_poly.pdbx_seq_one_letter_code
_entity_poly.pdbx_strand_id
1 'polypeptide(L)'
;MAYLLPLTSDGERTFSVVLGSNTYFFRSYYVRGQESAWLLDISDAGGSMLASGVKLVPGSPNCLAGYGDAFNGENIVVTLSRGKPGDEEAPGDTLNVLWFPEGEESPFTLGDPMETLGEAIRLAGE
;
A
#
# COMPACT_ATOMS: atom_id res chain seq x y z
N MET A 1 2.47 -5.72 -11.67
CA MET A 1 1.17 -5.03 -11.88
C MET A 1 1.00 -3.92 -10.86
N ALA A 2 0.40 -2.78 -11.22
CA ALA A 2 0.12 -1.67 -10.30
C ALA A 2 -1.39 -1.41 -10.17
N TYR A 3 -1.86 -1.22 -8.93
CA TYR A 3 -3.21 -0.78 -8.62
C TYR A 3 -3.18 0.58 -7.91
N LEU A 4 -3.98 1.53 -8.39
CA LEU A 4 -4.12 2.87 -7.83
C LEU A 4 -5.48 2.96 -7.13
N LEU A 5 -5.47 3.01 -5.81
CA LEU A 5 -6.67 3.00 -4.97
C LEU A 5 -6.88 4.40 -4.37
N PRO A 6 -8.00 5.10 -4.70
CA PRO A 6 -8.23 6.46 -4.21
C PRO A 6 -8.56 6.47 -2.72
N LEU A 7 -7.89 7.33 -1.96
CA LEU A 7 -8.11 7.51 -0.53
C LEU A 7 -9.02 8.71 -0.26
N THR A 8 -9.86 8.61 0.79
CA THR A 8 -10.69 9.74 1.23
C THR A 8 -10.69 9.93 2.74
N SER A 9 -10.35 11.15 3.18
CA SER A 9 -10.19 11.49 4.60
C SER A 9 -11.51 11.63 5.38
N ASP A 10 -12.63 11.27 4.75
CA ASP A 10 -14.00 11.32 5.26
C ASP A 10 -14.52 9.98 5.79
N GLY A 11 -13.72 8.91 5.70
CA GLY A 11 -14.13 7.60 6.23
C GLY A 11 -13.13 6.48 5.97
N GLU A 12 -13.64 5.25 6.06
CA GLU A 12 -12.91 4.04 5.63
C GLU A 12 -13.34 3.61 4.22
N ARG A 13 -12.41 3.04 3.47
CA ARG A 13 -12.65 2.42 2.16
C ARG A 13 -12.02 1.06 2.12
N THR A 14 -12.75 0.10 1.55
CA THR A 14 -12.24 -1.24 1.31
C THR A 14 -12.22 -1.52 -0.19
N PHE A 15 -11.07 -1.98 -0.68
CA PHE A 15 -10.86 -2.36 -2.07
C PHE A 15 -10.59 -3.85 -2.17
N SER A 16 -11.24 -4.52 -3.12
CA SER A 16 -10.94 -5.89 -3.47
C SER A 16 -9.95 -5.89 -4.64
N VAL A 17 -8.79 -6.49 -4.44
CA VAL A 17 -7.72 -6.55 -5.45
C VAL A 17 -7.32 -8.00 -5.67
N VAL A 18 -7.25 -8.42 -6.93
CA VAL A 18 -6.81 -9.76 -7.31
C VAL A 18 -5.33 -9.70 -7.67
N LEU A 19 -4.50 -10.41 -6.92
CA LEU A 19 -3.05 -10.50 -7.10
C LEU A 19 -2.69 -11.97 -7.38
N GLY A 20 -2.17 -12.25 -8.57
CA GLY A 20 -1.99 -13.63 -9.02
C GLY A 20 -3.32 -14.40 -9.03
N SER A 21 -3.39 -15.50 -8.28
CA SER A 21 -4.60 -16.31 -8.06
C SER A 21 -5.34 -15.98 -6.76
N ASN A 22 -4.82 -15.03 -5.97
CA ASN A 22 -5.31 -14.69 -4.65
C ASN A 22 -6.11 -13.39 -4.68
N THR A 23 -7.17 -13.30 -3.88
CA THR A 23 -7.92 -12.05 -3.66
C THR A 23 -7.58 -11.50 -2.29
N TYR A 24 -7.26 -10.21 -2.26
CA TYR A 24 -6.93 -9.47 -1.04
C TYR A 24 -7.88 -8.28 -0.89
N PHE A 25 -8.26 -7.99 0.35
CA PHE A 25 -9.05 -6.82 0.70
C PHE A 25 -8.15 -5.80 1.40
N PHE A 26 -8.04 -4.61 0.81
CA PHE A 26 -7.29 -3.49 1.34
C PHE A 26 -8.26 -2.49 1.96
N ARG A 27 -8.29 -2.41 3.29
CA ARG A 27 -9.09 -1.44 4.03
C ARG A 27 -8.23 -0.27 4.49
N SER A 28 -8.39 0.87 3.82
CA SER A 28 -7.75 2.13 4.20
C SER A 28 -8.69 3.00 5.03
N TYR A 29 -8.17 3.64 6.08
CA TYR A 29 -8.94 4.55 6.93
C TYR A 29 -8.05 5.62 7.55
N TYR A 30 -8.61 6.81 7.74
CA TYR A 30 -7.89 7.93 8.32
C TYR A 30 -8.27 8.11 9.79
N VAL A 31 -7.28 8.04 10.68
CA VAL A 31 -7.48 8.26 12.11
C VAL A 31 -7.03 9.67 12.46
N ARG A 32 -7.89 10.43 13.14
CA ARG A 32 -7.60 11.76 13.68
C ARG A 32 -7.41 11.66 15.20
N GLY A 33 -6.33 12.23 15.72
CA GLY A 33 -5.97 12.11 17.13
C GLY A 33 -4.75 12.94 17.50
N GLN A 34 -3.97 12.49 18.50
CA GLN A 34 -2.68 13.11 18.85
C GLN A 34 -1.67 13.00 17.70
N GLU A 35 -1.73 11.92 16.93
CA GLU A 35 -1.07 11.77 15.63
C GLU A 35 -2.11 11.36 14.59
N SER A 36 -2.35 12.23 13.61
CA SER A 36 -3.23 11.93 12.48
C SER A 36 -2.48 11.10 11.44
N ALA A 37 -3.06 9.98 11.02
CA ALA A 37 -2.39 9.04 10.12
C ALA A 37 -3.38 8.23 9.28
N TRP A 38 -2.91 7.87 8.08
CA TRP A 38 -3.52 6.81 7.28
C TRP A 38 -3.12 5.46 7.81
N LEU A 39 -4.11 4.60 8.02
CA LEU A 39 -3.91 3.21 8.39
C LEU A 39 -4.47 2.31 7.28
N LEU A 40 -3.82 1.15 7.14
CA LEU A 40 -4.21 0.11 6.22
C LEU A 40 -4.32 -1.23 6.95
N ASP A 41 -5.44 -1.91 6.74
CA ASP A 41 -5.59 -3.32 7.03
C ASP A 41 -5.65 -4.11 5.72
N ILE A 42 -5.10 -5.31 5.73
CA ILE A 42 -5.10 -6.24 4.60
C ILE A 42 -5.58 -7.59 5.09
N SER A 43 -6.62 -8.11 4.46
CA SER A 43 -7.11 -9.48 4.70
C SER A 43 -7.17 -10.29 3.42
N ASP A 44 -7.09 -11.61 3.54
CA ASP A 44 -7.30 -12.53 2.42
C ASP A 44 -8.80 -12.70 2.07
N ALA A 45 -9.07 -13.47 1.02
CA ALA A 45 -10.42 -13.84 0.58
C ALA A 45 -11.22 -14.63 1.64
N GLY A 46 -10.53 -15.33 2.54
CA GLY A 46 -11.13 -16.07 3.66
C GLY A 46 -11.48 -15.20 4.86
N GLY A 47 -11.09 -13.92 4.84
CA GLY A 47 -11.25 -12.98 5.95
C GLY A 47 -10.15 -13.05 7.00
N SER A 48 -9.07 -13.81 6.76
CA SER A 48 -7.90 -13.83 7.65
C SER A 48 -7.16 -12.52 7.54
N MET A 49 -6.91 -11.87 8.67
CA MET A 49 -6.13 -10.63 8.72
C MET A 49 -4.64 -10.93 8.53
N LEU A 50 -4.06 -10.37 7.47
CA LEU A 50 -2.64 -10.55 7.11
C LEU A 50 -1.78 -9.42 7.66
N ALA A 51 -2.31 -8.19 7.59
CA ALA A 51 -1.68 -7.00 8.14
C ALA A 51 -2.78 -6.10 8.72
N SER A 52 -2.56 -5.51 9.89
CA SER A 52 -3.50 -4.57 10.47
C SER A 52 -2.79 -3.37 11.09
N GLY A 53 -3.39 -2.20 10.97
CA GLY A 53 -2.87 -0.95 11.50
C GLY A 53 -1.58 -0.51 10.84
N VAL A 54 -1.34 -0.90 9.58
CA VAL A 54 -0.14 -0.50 8.83
C VAL A 54 -0.18 1.02 8.66
N LYS A 55 0.78 1.74 9.25
CA LYS A 55 0.87 3.20 9.08
C LYS A 55 1.36 3.51 7.67
N LEU A 56 0.51 4.16 6.88
CA LEU A 56 0.85 4.63 5.55
C LEU A 56 1.56 5.98 5.68
N VAL A 57 2.87 5.98 5.43
CA VAL A 57 3.70 7.17 5.57
C VAL A 57 3.97 7.76 4.19
N PRO A 58 3.56 9.02 3.92
CA PRO A 58 3.93 9.70 2.68
C PRO A 58 5.45 9.71 2.51
N GLY A 59 5.92 9.30 1.33
CA GLY A 59 7.35 9.20 1.05
C GLY A 59 8.03 7.89 1.43
N SER A 60 7.32 6.97 2.09
CA SER A 60 7.87 5.63 2.37
C SER A 60 7.94 4.79 1.08
N PRO A 61 9.08 4.14 0.78
CA PRO A 61 9.24 3.30 -0.40
C PRO A 61 8.45 1.98 -0.30
N ASN A 62 8.20 1.47 0.91
CA ASN A 62 7.30 0.36 1.14
C ASN A 62 6.75 0.41 2.58
N CYS A 63 5.45 0.63 2.74
CA CYS A 63 4.78 0.64 4.04
C CYS A 63 4.58 -0.78 4.61
N LEU A 64 4.71 -1.83 3.79
CA LEU A 64 4.66 -3.23 4.23
C LEU A 64 6.03 -3.82 4.55
N ALA A 65 7.10 -3.02 4.54
CA ALA A 65 8.41 -3.48 4.95
C ALA A 65 8.35 -4.03 6.38
N GLY A 66 8.68 -5.33 6.54
CA GLY A 66 8.59 -6.03 7.83
C GLY A 66 7.36 -6.92 8.02
N TYR A 67 6.37 -6.88 7.11
CA TYR A 67 5.21 -7.80 7.14
C TYR A 67 5.49 -9.18 6.52
N GLY A 68 6.67 -9.40 5.93
CA GLY A 68 7.21 -10.73 5.58
C GLY A 68 6.34 -11.58 4.63
N ASP A 69 6.44 -12.90 4.76
CA ASP A 69 5.73 -13.93 3.95
C ASP A 69 4.21 -13.99 4.17
N ALA A 70 3.60 -12.99 4.83
CA ALA A 70 2.17 -12.98 5.14
C ALA A 70 1.26 -13.00 3.90
N PHE A 71 1.82 -12.86 2.70
CA PHE A 71 1.10 -12.74 1.44
C PHE A 71 1.25 -13.96 0.53
N ASN A 72 1.42 -15.17 1.11
CA ASN A 72 1.51 -16.44 0.37
C ASN A 72 2.61 -16.46 -0.71
N GLY A 73 3.78 -15.87 -0.42
CA GLY A 73 4.90 -15.79 -1.36
C GLY A 73 4.80 -14.67 -2.41
N GLU A 74 3.70 -13.91 -2.42
CA GLU A 74 3.54 -12.75 -3.28
C GLU A 74 4.33 -11.55 -2.73
N ASN A 75 5.05 -10.85 -3.61
CA ASN A 75 5.77 -9.64 -3.24
C ASN A 75 4.86 -8.43 -3.44
N ILE A 76 4.37 -7.86 -2.33
CA ILE A 76 3.48 -6.69 -2.33
C ILE A 76 4.22 -5.47 -1.76
N VAL A 77 4.25 -4.39 -2.54
CA VAL A 77 4.77 -3.09 -2.13
C VAL A 77 3.63 -2.09 -2.07
N VAL A 78 3.49 -1.41 -0.93
CA VAL A 78 2.46 -0.39 -0.73
C VAL A 78 3.09 0.96 -0.49
N THR A 79 2.67 1.96 -1.26
CA THR A 79 3.13 3.34 -1.09
C THR A 79 1.97 4.31 -1.15
N LEU A 80 2.19 5.48 -0.55
CA LEU A 80 1.23 6.56 -0.54
C LEU A 80 1.72 7.66 -1.47
N SER A 81 0.94 7.95 -2.51
CA SER A 81 1.19 9.08 -3.40
C SER A 81 0.75 10.37 -2.74
N ARG A 82 1.66 11.36 -2.81
CA ARG A 82 1.46 12.73 -2.30
C ARG A 82 1.20 12.78 -0.80
N GLY A 83 1.17 14.01 -0.30
CA GLY A 83 0.97 14.30 1.10
C GLY A 83 2.26 14.43 1.90
N LYS A 84 2.14 14.96 3.11
CA LYS A 84 3.23 15.10 4.07
C LYS A 84 2.87 14.35 5.35
N PRO A 85 3.82 13.64 5.97
CA PRO A 85 3.56 12.97 7.25
C PRO A 85 3.03 13.97 8.29
N GLY A 86 1.87 13.69 8.89
CA GLY A 86 1.25 14.54 9.91
C GLY A 86 0.58 15.83 9.39
N ASP A 87 0.51 16.04 8.08
CA ASP A 87 -0.20 17.16 7.47
C ASP A 87 -1.67 16.78 7.21
N GLU A 88 -2.59 17.36 7.98
CA GLU A 88 -4.03 17.08 7.86
C GLU A 88 -4.67 17.66 6.60
N GLU A 89 -4.05 18.69 6.00
CA GLU A 89 -4.52 19.31 4.75
C GLU A 89 -4.02 18.54 3.52
N ALA A 90 -2.92 17.80 3.68
CA ALA A 90 -2.35 16.95 2.63
C ALA A 90 -2.00 15.55 3.17
N PRO A 91 -3.00 14.74 3.56
CA PRO A 91 -2.75 13.43 4.15
C PRO A 91 -2.27 12.40 3.11
N GLY A 92 -2.35 12.69 1.81
CA GLY A 92 -2.14 11.74 0.73
C GLY A 92 -3.47 11.30 0.13
N ASP A 93 -3.51 11.17 -1.20
CA ASP A 93 -4.77 11.01 -1.96
C ASP A 93 -4.91 9.65 -2.64
N THR A 94 -3.82 8.91 -2.81
CA THR A 94 -3.82 7.65 -3.57
C THR A 94 -2.88 6.63 -2.93
N LEU A 95 -3.41 5.44 -2.68
CA LEU A 95 -2.67 4.27 -2.27
C LEU A 95 -2.22 3.48 -3.51
N ASN A 96 -0.93 3.34 -3.71
CA ASN A 96 -0.38 2.50 -4.77
C ASN A 96 -0.09 1.12 -4.21
N VAL A 97 -0.63 0.09 -4.83
CA VAL A 97 -0.34 -1.31 -4.53
C VAL A 97 0.37 -1.90 -5.74
N LEU A 98 1.65 -2.21 -5.55
CA LEU A 98 2.50 -2.86 -6.55
C LEU A 98 2.61 -4.33 -6.18
N TRP A 99 2.44 -5.19 -7.18
CA TRP A 99 2.52 -6.64 -7.02
C TRP A 99 3.50 -7.23 -8.02
N PHE A 100 4.33 -8.15 -7.50
CA PHE A 100 5.26 -8.98 -8.25
C PHE A 100 4.99 -10.45 -7.91
N PRO A 101 4.97 -11.34 -8.92
CA PRO A 101 4.75 -12.77 -8.73
C PRO A 101 5.86 -13.41 -7.89
N GLU A 102 5.54 -14.58 -7.32
CA GLU A 102 6.50 -15.40 -6.57
C GLU A 102 7.79 -15.63 -7.37
N GLY A 103 8.95 -15.35 -6.74
CA GLY A 103 10.27 -15.50 -7.35
C GLY A 103 10.76 -14.29 -8.16
N GLU A 104 9.91 -13.27 -8.38
CA GLU A 104 10.35 -11.98 -8.94
C GLU A 104 10.71 -11.04 -7.78
N GLU A 105 11.98 -10.61 -7.73
CA GLU A 105 12.41 -9.62 -6.75
C GLU A 105 11.76 -8.27 -7.07
N SER A 106 11.19 -7.62 -6.05
CA SER A 106 10.74 -6.24 -6.16
C SER A 106 11.91 -5.37 -6.61
N PRO A 107 11.78 -4.58 -7.69
CA PRO A 107 12.81 -3.62 -8.08
C PRO A 107 12.95 -2.45 -7.09
N PHE A 108 12.10 -2.39 -6.06
CA PHE A 108 12.19 -1.46 -4.94
C PHE A 108 12.89 -2.16 -3.78
N THR A 109 14.16 -1.82 -3.57
CA THR A 109 14.90 -2.15 -2.36
C THR A 109 14.70 -1.08 -1.28
N LEU A 110 14.94 -1.46 -0.03
CA LEU A 110 14.87 -0.55 1.11
C LEU A 110 15.88 0.61 0.90
N GLY A 111 15.40 1.80 0.55
CA GLY A 111 16.23 2.99 0.34
C GLY A 111 16.20 3.60 -1.07
N ASP A 112 15.46 3.01 -2.02
CA ASP A 112 15.31 3.62 -3.34
C ASP A 112 14.52 4.95 -3.27
N PRO A 113 15.01 6.02 -3.92
CA PRO A 113 14.33 7.31 -3.93
C PRO A 113 13.00 7.24 -4.70
N MET A 114 11.99 7.97 -4.22
CA MET A 114 10.64 8.05 -4.81
C MET A 114 10.59 8.32 -6.33
N GLU A 115 11.65 8.88 -6.93
CA GLU A 115 11.73 9.13 -8.38
C GLU A 115 11.54 7.85 -9.22
N THR A 116 11.96 6.69 -8.72
CA THR A 116 11.83 5.41 -9.44
C THR A 116 10.41 4.83 -9.38
N LEU A 117 9.54 5.31 -8.48
CA LEU A 117 8.18 4.80 -8.33
C LEU A 117 7.24 5.27 -9.45
N GLY A 118 7.50 6.47 -9.99
CA GLY A 118 6.82 6.95 -11.20
C GLY A 118 7.14 6.08 -12.42
N GLU A 119 8.40 5.66 -12.55
CA GLU A 119 8.81 4.68 -13.56
C GLU A 119 8.23 3.29 -13.28
N ALA A 120 8.12 2.89 -12.02
CA ALA A 120 7.49 1.62 -11.60
C ALA A 120 6.04 1.51 -12.02
N ILE A 121 5.25 2.54 -11.72
CA ILE A 121 3.83 2.59 -12.07
C ILE A 121 3.68 2.59 -13.58
N ARG A 122 4.61 3.25 -14.30
CA ARG A 122 4.66 3.23 -15.76
C ARG A 122 4.97 1.83 -16.31
N LEU A 123 6.00 1.16 -15.80
CA LEU A 123 6.43 -0.17 -16.22
C LEU A 123 5.43 -1.28 -15.84
N ALA A 124 4.74 -1.12 -14.71
CA ALA A 124 3.75 -2.10 -14.23
C ALA A 124 2.34 -1.89 -14.80
N GLY A 125 2.14 -0.81 -15.56
CA GLY A 125 0.90 -0.49 -16.28
C GLY A 125 0.98 -0.65 -17.81
N GLU A 126 2.14 -1.03 -18.35
CA GLU A 126 2.33 -1.42 -19.76
C GLU A 126 2.10 -2.92 -19.99
#